data_AF-A0AAE0YIF9-F1
#
_entry.id   AF-A0AAE0YIF9-F1
#
_cell.length_a   1.000
_cell.length_b   1.000
_cell.length_c   1.000
_cell.angle_alpha   90.00
_cell.angle_beta   90.00
_cell.angle_gamma   90.00
#
_symmetry.space_group_name_H-M   'P 1'
#
loop_
_entity.id
_entity.type
_entity.pdbx_description
1 polymer ?
#
loop_
_entity_poly.entity_id
_entity_poly.type
_entity_poly.pdbx_seq_one_letter_code
_entity_poly.pdbx_strand_id
1 'polypeptide(L)'
;MKSRHAFSRRDLLFSMRLSELGKYGQDTAVLWHEAIARRKDNYVSSAFHKFIESLRDVKDLTIWLDNCAGQNKNWTFFTMMLYIINNPSYNMDRIRLKYLEPAHSFMASDTAHDRIKKQMRRTGKLFDFRDIVEAVTAAKCKPVPMTHNDFMD
;
A
#
# COMPACT_ATOMS: atom_id res chain seq x y z
N MET A 1 33.70 26.61 9.88
CA MET A 1 32.37 26.33 9.31
C MET A 1 32.19 24.82 9.27
N LYS A 2 31.46 24.20 10.21
CA LYS A 2 31.26 22.74 10.23
C LYS A 2 30.07 22.40 9.32
N SER A 3 30.32 22.04 8.07
CA SER A 3 29.26 21.43 7.26
C SER A 3 29.07 19.99 7.76
N ARG A 4 27.82 19.64 8.08
CA ARG A 4 27.43 18.25 8.33
C ARG A 4 26.69 17.80 7.08
N HIS A 5 27.20 16.76 6.43
CA HIS A 5 26.57 16.17 5.26
C HIS A 5 25.98 14.84 5.71
N ALA A 6 24.65 14.76 5.75
CA ALA A 6 23.92 13.52 5.95
C ALA A 6 23.46 13.03 4.57
N PHE A 7 23.98 11.90 4.14
CA PHE A 7 23.55 11.21 2.92
C PHE A 7 22.37 10.30 3.28
N SER A 8 21.16 10.72 2.92
CA SER A 8 19.96 9.86 2.94
C SER A 8 19.64 9.48 1.50
N ARG A 9 19.64 8.17 1.17
CA ARG A 9 19.14 7.70 -0.12
C ARG A 9 17.69 8.16 -0.26
N ARG A 10 17.35 8.85 -1.35
CA ARG A 10 15.99 9.35 -1.64
C ARG A 10 14.91 8.26 -1.72
N ASP A 11 15.30 6.98 -1.69
CA ASP A 11 14.42 5.81 -1.91
C ASP A 11 14.27 4.92 -0.66
N LEU A 12 14.37 5.46 0.56
CA LEU A 12 14.18 4.72 1.82
C LEU A 12 12.71 4.48 2.19
N LEU A 13 11.77 4.80 1.31
CA LEU A 13 10.34 4.66 1.56
C LEU A 13 9.70 3.69 0.57
N PHE A 14 9.02 2.69 1.12
CA PHE A 14 8.13 1.82 0.35
C PHE A 14 6.67 2.15 0.64
N SER A 15 5.86 2.05 -0.41
CA SER A 15 4.42 2.25 -0.31
C SER A 15 3.70 1.20 -1.14
N MET A 16 2.57 0.73 -0.64
CA MET A 16 1.59 -0.03 -1.39
C MET A 16 0.36 0.86 -1.61
N ARG A 17 -0.24 0.80 -2.79
CA ARG A 17 -1.31 1.71 -3.19
C ARG A 17 -2.54 0.91 -3.60
N LEU A 18 -3.66 1.26 -3.01
CA LEU A 18 -4.95 0.61 -3.19
C LEU A 18 -5.97 1.68 -3.53
N SER A 19 -6.61 1.52 -4.68
CA SER A 19 -7.65 2.43 -5.14
C SER A 19 -8.99 1.71 -5.04
N GLU A 20 -9.88 2.25 -4.22
CA GLU A 20 -11.27 1.80 -4.20
C GLU A 20 -11.97 2.24 -5.47
N LEU A 21 -12.64 1.31 -6.15
CA LEU A 21 -13.37 1.59 -7.38
C LEU A 21 -14.84 1.94 -7.04
N GLY A 22 -15.28 3.14 -7.42
CA GLY A 22 -16.67 3.57 -7.24
C GLY A 22 -16.83 5.09 -7.09
N LYS A 23 -18.07 5.57 -7.08
CA LYS A 23 -18.40 7.02 -7.02
C LYS A 23 -17.89 7.72 -5.75
N TYR A 24 -17.65 6.96 -4.69
CA TYR A 24 -17.14 7.43 -3.39
C TYR A 24 -15.80 6.78 -3.02
N GLY A 25 -15.14 6.10 -3.96
CA GLY A 25 -13.89 5.40 -3.68
C GLY A 25 -12.77 6.37 -3.31
N GLN A 26 -12.05 6.07 -2.23
CA GLN A 26 -10.88 6.85 -1.81
C GLN A 26 -9.58 6.08 -2.11
N ASP A 27 -8.64 6.73 -2.77
CA ASP A 27 -7.29 6.18 -2.94
C ASP A 27 -6.61 6.12 -1.57
N THR A 28 -6.10 4.94 -1.21
CA THR A 28 -5.37 4.71 0.02
C THR A 28 -3.95 4.25 -0.29
N ALA A 29 -2.96 4.86 0.34
CA ALA A 29 -1.56 4.47 0.24
C ALA A 29 -1.08 3.98 1.61
N VAL A 30 -0.77 2.69 1.70
CA VAL A 30 -0.12 2.10 2.85
C VAL A 30 1.37 2.39 2.77
N LEU A 31 1.93 3.06 3.77
CA LEU A 31 3.29 3.60 3.75
C LEU A 31 4.11 2.99 4.89
N TRP A 32 5.37 2.65 4.64
CA TRP A 32 6.29 2.29 5.72
C TRP A 32 7.72 2.68 5.40
N HIS A 33 8.50 2.87 6.45
CA HIS A 33 9.91 3.19 6.33
C HIS A 33 10.71 1.91 6.07
N GLU A 34 11.63 1.92 5.09
CA GLU A 34 12.44 0.75 4.71
C GLU A 34 13.26 0.19 5.89
N ALA A 35 13.70 1.07 6.79
CA ALA A 35 14.39 0.68 8.02
C ALA A 35 13.55 -0.22 8.96
N ILE A 36 12.22 -0.19 8.85
CA ILE A 36 11.33 -1.06 9.63
C ILE A 36 11.19 -2.40 8.91
N ALA A 37 10.86 -2.37 7.62
CA ALA A 37 10.68 -3.54 6.81
C ALA A 37 11.12 -3.30 5.36
N ARG A 38 11.78 -4.30 4.78
CA ARG A 38 12.16 -4.28 3.35
C ARG A 38 10.94 -4.55 2.46
N ARG A 39 11.16 -4.85 1.18
CA ARG A 39 10.11 -5.16 0.19
C ARG A 39 10.04 -6.66 -0.15
N LYS A 40 9.98 -7.50 0.87
CA LYS A 40 9.68 -8.93 0.71
C LYS A 40 8.17 -9.15 0.59
N ASP A 41 7.80 -10.30 0.08
CA ASP A 41 6.42 -10.74 -0.16
C ASP A 41 5.56 -10.77 1.12
N ASN A 42 6.12 -11.18 2.26
CA ASN A 42 5.44 -11.15 3.57
C ASN A 42 5.07 -9.73 4.02
N TYR A 43 5.96 -8.76 3.82
CA TYR A 43 5.69 -7.37 4.18
C TYR A 43 4.65 -6.71 3.28
N VAL A 44 4.67 -7.05 1.98
CA VAL A 44 3.63 -6.61 1.04
C VAL A 44 2.27 -7.19 1.44
N SER A 45 2.24 -8.47 1.84
CA SER A 45 1.02 -9.10 2.37
C SER A 45 0.55 -8.40 3.64
N SER A 46 1.44 -8.13 4.59
CA SER A 46 1.12 -7.36 5.81
C SER A 46 0.49 -5.99 5.51
N ALA A 47 0.92 -5.33 4.44
CA ALA A 47 0.32 -4.08 4.00
C ALA A 47 -1.13 -4.26 3.50
N PHE A 48 -1.45 -5.36 2.82
CA PHE A 48 -2.83 -5.72 2.45
C PHE A 48 -3.68 -6.03 3.69
N HIS A 49 -3.11 -6.79 4.63
CA HIS A 49 -3.76 -7.07 5.91
C HIS A 49 -4.14 -5.77 6.61
N LYS A 50 -3.21 -4.81 6.71
CA LYS A 50 -3.47 -3.51 7.33
C LYS A 50 -4.60 -2.73 6.65
N PHE A 51 -4.66 -2.79 5.32
CA PHE A 51 -5.75 -2.17 4.58
C PHE A 51 -7.09 -2.86 4.87
N ILE A 52 -7.15 -4.19 4.85
CA ILE A 52 -8.39 -4.93 5.07
C ILE A 52 -8.90 -4.78 6.51
N GLU A 53 -7.99 -4.65 7.48
CA GLU A 53 -8.34 -4.32 8.88
C GLU A 53 -9.14 -2.99 8.98
N SER A 54 -8.92 -2.05 8.04
CA SER A 54 -9.67 -0.80 7.98
C SER A 54 -11.09 -0.97 7.39
N LEU A 55 -11.38 -2.09 6.75
CA LEU A 55 -12.65 -2.41 6.08
C LEU A 55 -13.60 -3.25 6.98
N ARG A 56 -13.82 -2.80 8.22
CA ARG A 56 -14.52 -3.58 9.26
C ARG A 56 -15.93 -4.05 8.89
N ASP A 57 -16.64 -3.25 8.10
CA ASP A 57 -18.06 -3.51 7.76
C ASP A 57 -18.23 -4.23 6.41
N VAL A 58 -17.13 -4.60 5.74
CA VAL A 58 -17.17 -5.19 4.40
C VAL A 58 -17.19 -6.71 4.47
N LYS A 59 -18.32 -7.32 4.08
CA LYS A 59 -18.47 -8.78 3.96
C LYS A 59 -17.95 -9.36 2.65
N ASP A 60 -17.91 -8.53 1.62
CA ASP A 60 -17.76 -8.95 0.24
C ASP A 60 -16.71 -8.10 -0.46
N LEU A 61 -15.46 -8.56 -0.46
CA LEU A 61 -14.34 -7.81 -1.01
C LEU A 61 -13.98 -8.30 -2.41
N THR A 62 -13.80 -7.39 -3.37
CA THR A 62 -13.23 -7.71 -4.69
C THR A 62 -11.98 -6.89 -4.89
N ILE A 63 -10.84 -7.57 -5.04
CA ILE A 63 -9.53 -6.95 -5.21
C ILE A 63 -9.10 -7.16 -6.65
N TRP A 64 -8.83 -6.06 -7.35
CA TRP A 64 -8.21 -6.08 -8.68
C TRP A 64 -6.70 -5.93 -8.53
N LEU A 65 -5.95 -6.83 -9.16
CA LEU A 65 -4.51 -6.97 -8.99
C LEU A 65 -3.81 -7.05 -10.34
N ASP A 66 -2.56 -6.57 -10.37
CA ASP A 66 -1.64 -6.90 -11.46
C ASP A 66 -1.14 -8.36 -11.33
N ASN A 67 -0.51 -8.86 -12.39
CA ASN A 67 0.04 -10.22 -12.40
C ASN A 67 1.45 -10.33 -11.77
N CYS A 68 1.86 -9.40 -10.90
CA CYS A 68 3.18 -9.44 -10.29
C CYS A 68 3.30 -10.60 -9.29
N ALA A 69 3.99 -11.68 -9.69
CA ALA A 69 4.20 -12.86 -8.85
C ALA A 69 4.83 -12.52 -7.48
N GLY A 70 5.83 -11.64 -7.48
CA GLY A 70 6.52 -11.25 -6.24
C GLY A 70 5.68 -10.43 -5.24
N GLN A 71 4.54 -9.89 -5.65
CA GLN A 71 3.72 -9.00 -4.79
C GLN A 71 2.31 -9.53 -4.58
N ASN A 72 1.62 -9.84 -5.67
CA ASN A 72 0.16 -10.02 -5.68
C ASN A 72 -0.25 -11.44 -6.06
N LYS A 73 0.70 -12.30 -6.45
CA LYS A 73 0.46 -13.66 -6.93
C LYS A 73 1.52 -14.62 -6.40
N ASN A 74 1.58 -14.72 -5.07
CA ASN A 74 2.44 -15.65 -4.32
C ASN A 74 1.65 -16.33 -3.20
N TRP A 75 2.25 -17.38 -2.61
CA TRP A 75 1.64 -18.15 -1.53
C TRP A 75 1.35 -17.31 -0.30
N THR A 76 2.28 -16.44 0.11
CA THR A 76 2.15 -15.60 1.31
C THR A 76 0.91 -14.69 1.24
N PHE A 77 0.64 -14.12 0.08
CA PHE A 77 -0.55 -13.31 -0.17
C PHE A 77 -1.84 -14.15 -0.08
N PHE A 78 -1.88 -15.32 -0.73
CA PHE A 78 -3.06 -16.18 -0.72
C PHE A 78 -3.36 -16.76 0.66
N THR A 79 -2.35 -17.19 1.41
CA THR A 79 -2.52 -17.72 2.77
C THR A 79 -3.02 -16.64 3.72
N MET A 80 -2.55 -15.41 3.59
CA MET A 80 -3.07 -14.27 4.35
C MET A 80 -4.55 -13.99 4.00
N MET A 81 -4.94 -14.04 2.72
CA MET A 81 -6.36 -13.87 2.35
C MET A 81 -7.25 -14.97 2.95
N LEU A 82 -6.77 -16.21 2.97
CA LEU A 82 -7.46 -17.32 3.63
C LEU A 82 -7.55 -17.12 5.14
N TYR A 83 -6.48 -16.64 5.78
CA TYR A 83 -6.50 -16.32 7.20
C TYR A 83 -7.57 -15.29 7.54
N ILE A 84 -7.67 -14.22 6.75
CA ILE A 84 -8.67 -13.15 6.96
C ILE A 84 -10.10 -13.71 6.88
N ILE A 85 -10.41 -14.53 5.88
CA ILE A 85 -11.76 -15.13 5.72
C ILE A 85 -12.11 -16.07 6.88
N ASN A 86 -11.14 -16.83 7.39
CA ASN A 86 -11.37 -17.84 8.42
C ASN A 86 -11.25 -17.29 9.85
N ASN A 87 -10.81 -16.04 10.02
CA ASN A 87 -10.66 -15.44 11.34
C ASN A 87 -11.94 -14.68 11.73
N PRO A 88 -12.62 -15.07 12.84
CA PRO A 88 -13.88 -14.46 13.26
C PRO A 88 -13.75 -12.99 13.68
N SER A 89 -12.53 -12.48 13.83
CA SER A 89 -12.26 -11.06 14.09
C SER A 89 -12.58 -10.18 12.88
N TYR A 90 -12.71 -10.77 11.68
CA TYR A 90 -13.10 -10.07 10.45
C TYR A 90 -14.51 -10.49 10.05
N ASN A 91 -15.33 -9.49 9.72
CA ASN A 91 -16.67 -9.71 9.19
C ASN A 91 -16.61 -9.92 7.67
N MET A 92 -15.82 -10.90 7.20
CA MET A 92 -15.51 -11.13 5.79
C MET A 92 -16.01 -12.50 5.33
N ASP A 93 -17.07 -12.53 4.54
CA ASP A 93 -17.67 -13.77 4.02
C ASP A 93 -17.00 -14.23 2.72
N ARG A 94 -16.51 -13.29 1.90
CA ARG A 94 -15.97 -13.61 0.57
C ARG A 94 -14.95 -12.60 0.07
N ILE A 95 -13.81 -13.10 -0.40
CA ILE A 95 -12.80 -12.32 -1.12
C ILE A 95 -12.67 -12.84 -2.56
N ARG A 96 -12.88 -11.96 -3.53
CA ARG A 96 -12.68 -12.23 -4.97
C ARG A 96 -11.39 -11.56 -5.44
N LEU A 97 -10.43 -12.34 -5.88
CA LEU A 97 -9.20 -11.84 -6.49
C LEU A 97 -9.36 -11.86 -8.01
N LYS A 98 -9.22 -10.70 -8.65
CA LYS A 98 -9.30 -10.53 -10.10
C LYS A 98 -7.97 -10.01 -10.62
N TYR A 99 -7.36 -10.76 -11.54
CA TYR A 99 -6.10 -10.37 -12.18
C TYR A 99 -6.39 -9.75 -13.54
N LEU A 100 -5.73 -8.63 -13.84
CA LEU A 100 -5.84 -7.99 -15.14
C LEU A 100 -5.21 -8.85 -16.23
N GLU A 101 -5.80 -8.85 -17.43
CA GLU A 101 -5.21 -9.51 -18.58
C GLU A 101 -3.93 -8.78 -19.03
N PRO A 102 -2.88 -9.52 -19.45
CA PRO A 102 -1.70 -8.91 -20.05
C PRO A 102 -2.09 -7.99 -21.21
N ALA A 103 -1.51 -6.78 -21.27
CA ALA A 103 -1.77 -5.69 -22.22
C ALA A 103 -2.87 -4.66 -21.85
N HIS A 104 -3.68 -4.90 -20.80
CA HIS A 104 -4.58 -3.89 -20.22
C HIS A 104 -4.11 -3.43 -18.84
N SER A 105 -2.82 -3.13 -18.73
CA SER A 105 -2.11 -2.97 -17.44
C SER A 105 -2.39 -1.66 -16.68
N PHE A 106 -3.28 -0.80 -17.17
CA PHE A 106 -3.55 0.47 -16.49
C PHE A 106 -4.55 0.27 -15.36
N MET A 107 -4.08 0.43 -14.12
CA MET A 107 -4.90 0.38 -12.92
C MET A 107 -5.26 1.77 -12.42
N ALA A 108 -6.39 1.89 -11.71
CA ALA A 108 -6.72 3.11 -10.98
C ALA A 108 -5.58 3.51 -9.99
N SER A 109 -4.88 2.51 -9.43
CA SER A 109 -3.73 2.73 -8.54
C SER A 109 -2.54 3.41 -9.25
N ASP A 110 -2.36 3.22 -10.56
CA ASP A 110 -1.31 3.90 -11.33
C ASP A 110 -1.59 5.40 -11.43
N THR A 111 -2.85 5.78 -11.59
CA THR A 111 -3.27 7.20 -11.59
C THR A 111 -2.98 7.85 -10.24
N ALA A 112 -3.29 7.17 -9.13
CA ALA A 112 -3.00 7.65 -7.79
C ALA A 112 -1.48 7.76 -7.57
N HIS A 113 -0.71 6.79 -8.05
CA HIS A 113 0.76 6.80 -7.97
C HIS A 113 1.38 7.98 -8.72
N ASP A 114 0.90 8.27 -9.92
CA ASP A 114 1.38 9.40 -10.71
C ASP A 114 1.03 10.74 -10.06
N ARG A 115 -0.15 10.86 -9.46
CA ARG A 115 -0.53 12.04 -8.65
C ARG A 115 0.40 12.23 -7.46
N ILE A 116 0.66 11.19 -6.69
CA ILE A 116 1.56 11.24 -5.53
C ILE A 116 2.97 11.64 -5.99
N LYS A 117 3.50 11.00 -7.04
CA LYS A 117 4.82 11.35 -7.60
C LYS A 117 4.91 12.81 -8.03
N LYS A 118 3.88 13.31 -8.75
CA LYS A 118 3.81 14.72 -9.15
C LYS A 118 3.79 15.65 -7.93
N GLN A 119 3.02 15.30 -6.89
CA GLN A 119 2.95 16.07 -5.67
C GLN A 119 4.26 16.07 -4.88
N MET A 120 4.94 14.92 -4.77
CA MET A 120 6.26 14.80 -4.15
C MET A 120 7.29 15.66 -4.89
N ARG A 121 7.30 15.63 -6.23
CA ARG A 121 8.17 16.50 -7.05
C ARG A 121 7.87 17.98 -6.85
N ARG A 122 6.58 18.35 -6.74
CA ARG A 122 6.14 19.73 -6.51
C ARG A 122 6.53 20.25 -5.12
N THR A 123 6.45 19.40 -4.11
CA THR A 123 6.82 19.71 -2.72
C THR A 123 8.35 19.93 -2.61
N GLY A 124 9.12 19.28 -3.47
CA GLY A 124 10.55 19.52 -3.62
C GLY A 124 11.38 18.76 -2.59
N LYS A 125 11.67 19.38 -1.44
CA LYS A 125 12.52 18.77 -0.41
C LYS A 125 11.66 17.96 0.57
N LEU A 126 11.73 16.64 0.44
CA LEU A 126 11.19 15.67 1.38
C LEU A 126 12.37 15.12 2.19
N PHE A 127 12.40 15.39 3.49
CA PHE A 127 13.50 15.05 4.38
C PHE A 127 13.19 13.84 5.26
N ASP A 128 11.94 13.70 5.68
CA ASP A 128 11.53 12.63 6.59
C ASP A 128 10.25 11.91 6.13
N PHE A 129 9.85 10.90 6.90
CA PHE A 129 8.65 10.11 6.64
C PHE A 129 7.38 10.96 6.71
N ARG A 130 7.35 11.97 7.59
CA ARG A 130 6.20 12.84 7.78
C ARG A 130 5.98 13.73 6.56
N ASP A 131 7.03 14.27 5.97
CA ASP A 131 6.94 15.03 4.72
C ASP A 131 6.27 14.21 3.60
N ILE A 132 6.54 12.91 3.57
CA ILE A 132 5.94 12.02 2.56
C ILE A 132 4.48 11.71 2.86
N VAL A 133 4.13 11.47 4.14
CA VAL A 133 2.73 11.33 4.57
C VAL A 133 1.94 12.59 4.16
N GLU A 134 2.48 13.78 4.42
CA GLU A 134 1.87 15.06 4.05
C GLU A 134 1.75 15.22 2.52
N ALA A 135 2.77 14.83 1.76
CA ALA A 135 2.71 14.84 0.29
C ALA A 135 1.64 13.88 -0.27
N VAL A 136 1.46 12.71 0.34
CA VAL A 136 0.43 11.73 -0.02
C VAL A 136 -0.97 12.28 0.27
N THR A 137 -1.17 12.87 1.46
CA THR A 137 -2.42 13.57 1.81
C THR A 137 -2.72 14.69 0.82
N ALA A 138 -1.72 15.52 0.49
CA ALA A 138 -1.87 16.61 -0.47
C ALA A 138 -2.19 16.12 -1.90
N ALA A 139 -1.81 14.88 -2.24
CA ALA A 139 -2.17 14.23 -3.49
C ALA A 139 -3.60 13.67 -3.51
N LYS A 140 -4.42 13.97 -2.49
CA LYS A 140 -5.78 13.44 -2.27
C LYS A 140 -5.80 11.92 -2.15
N CYS A 141 -4.77 11.35 -1.53
CA CYS A 141 -4.70 9.94 -1.20
C CYS A 141 -4.58 9.81 0.32
N LYS A 142 -5.33 8.90 0.93
CA LYS A 142 -5.31 8.64 2.37
C LYS A 142 -4.03 7.87 2.72
N PRO A 143 -3.10 8.45 3.49
CA PRO A 143 -1.94 7.70 3.96
C PRO A 143 -2.33 6.79 5.13
N VAL A 144 -1.85 5.55 5.10
CA VAL A 144 -1.94 4.60 6.20
C VAL A 144 -0.50 4.21 6.58
N PRO A 145 0.12 4.91 7.54
CA PRO A 145 1.47 4.59 7.96
C PRO A 145 1.50 3.30 8.79
N MET A 146 2.39 2.38 8.45
CA MET A 146 2.67 1.17 9.21
C MET A 146 3.86 1.35 10.14
N THR A 147 3.80 0.65 11.26
CA THR A 147 4.83 0.54 12.28
C THR A 147 5.35 -0.89 12.37
N HIS A 148 6.38 -1.15 13.19
CA HIS A 148 6.92 -2.49 13.41
C HIS A 148 5.88 -3.56 13.76
N ASN A 149 4.84 -3.22 14.53
CA ASN A 149 3.81 -4.16 14.98
C ASN A 149 2.79 -4.53 13.88
N ASP A 150 2.80 -3.82 12.75
CA ASP A 150 1.87 -4.06 11.65
C ASP A 150 2.41 -5.11 10.67
N PHE A 151 3.65 -5.57 10.84
CA PHE A 151 4.26 -6.62 10.03
C PHE A 151 4.06 -7.99 10.68
N MET A 152 3.45 -8.90 9.92
CA MET A 152 3.22 -10.29 10.31
C MET A 152 4.39 -11.12 9.77
N ASP A 153 5.11 -11.79 10.66
CA ASP A 153 6.22 -12.70 10.34
C ASP A 153 5.74 -14.15 10.17
#